data_AF-A0A6S7GQ08-F1
#
_entry.id   AF-A0A6S7GQ08-F1
#
_cell.length_a   1.000
_cell.length_b   1.000
_cell.length_c   1.000
_cell.angle_alpha   90.00
_cell.angle_beta   90.00
_cell.angle_gamma   90.00
#
_symmetry.space_group_name_H-M   'P 1'
#
loop_
_entity.id
_entity.type
_entity.pdbx_description
1 polymer ?
#
loop_
_entity_poly.entity_id
_entity_poly.type
_entity_poly.pdbx_seq_one_letter_code
_entity_poly.pdbx_strand_id
1 'polypeptide(L)'
;MDESTRHRRKIKIKKMEIEFVPENNLEFVLNPNNKLTEDAFYGPGCGGNPFRRRLQKLLRNWMKLMANSNLEYFLCYGSLMGYQRTKDFIPYDHDIDICLNEKDFPSLIKKESQRPINVRDKLPHTIIARSFVNGKRLNCEGVLVDTKMDPCSIVSPAARIILGQYNFIDVYLYKTGHVYNPYPELQFDEREIYPIRSCSFADIITRCPSNSDSLLRKFYGLESIEKPHHICINGQFVATGTNVTERKLDWLVKKIKRFKNKRKREKNLS
;
A
#
# COMPACT_ATOMS: atom_id res chain seq x y z
N MET A 1 63.65 -13.69 9.58
CA MET A 1 63.13 -12.88 8.47
C MET A 1 62.19 -13.76 7.67
N ASP A 2 60.88 -13.65 7.89
CA ASP A 2 59.87 -13.30 6.87
C ASP A 2 58.46 -13.66 7.39
N GLU A 3 57.65 -12.62 7.62
CA GLU A 3 56.27 -12.68 8.12
C GLU A 3 55.32 -12.73 6.91
N SER A 4 54.65 -13.86 6.71
CA SER A 4 53.61 -14.00 5.68
C SER A 4 52.34 -13.21 6.07
N THR A 5 52.29 -11.96 5.62
CA THR A 5 51.19 -11.03 5.93
C THR A 5 49.99 -11.29 5.01
N ARG A 6 49.02 -12.04 5.53
CA ARG A 6 47.69 -12.28 4.95
C ARG A 6 46.88 -10.98 4.89
N HIS A 7 46.80 -10.36 3.71
CA HIS A 7 45.99 -9.17 3.46
C HIS A 7 44.47 -9.46 3.60
N ARG A 8 43.89 -9.24 4.79
CA ARG A 8 42.44 -9.07 4.95
C ARG A 8 42.07 -7.63 4.60
N ARG A 9 41.50 -7.41 3.41
CA ARG A 9 40.84 -6.14 3.07
C ARG A 9 39.63 -5.94 3.97
N LYS A 10 39.73 -5.04 4.96
CA LYS A 10 38.58 -4.55 5.74
C LYS A 10 37.72 -3.66 4.84
N ILE A 11 36.54 -4.14 4.45
CA ILE A 11 35.52 -3.33 3.78
C ILE A 11 34.94 -2.38 4.83
N LYS A 12 35.26 -1.08 4.72
CA LYS A 12 34.62 -0.01 5.52
C LYS A 12 33.20 0.19 4.98
N ILE A 13 32.19 -0.26 5.72
CA ILE A 13 30.79 0.09 5.46
C ILE A 13 30.59 1.53 5.91
N LYS A 14 30.35 2.43 4.96
CA LYS A 14 30.08 3.85 5.22
C LYS A 14 28.68 3.97 5.82
N LYS A 15 28.59 4.39 7.08
CA LYS A 15 27.33 4.63 7.79
C LYS A 15 26.64 5.82 7.10
N MET A 16 25.48 5.59 6.50
CA MET A 16 24.71 6.62 5.81
C MET A 16 23.90 7.38 6.86
N GLU A 17 24.37 8.56 7.26
CA GLU A 17 23.63 9.46 8.14
C GLU A 17 22.48 10.10 7.34
N ILE A 18 21.26 9.93 7.85
CA ILE A 18 20.06 10.53 7.28
C ILE A 18 19.78 11.78 8.10
N GLU A 19 20.08 12.95 7.53
CA GLU A 19 19.78 14.25 8.14
C GLU A 19 18.27 14.46 8.27
N PHE A 20 17.87 15.02 9.41
CA PHE A 20 16.49 15.32 9.76
C PHE A 20 16.20 16.78 9.37
N VAL A 21 15.27 17.01 8.44
CA VAL A 21 14.88 18.37 8.03
C VAL A 21 13.70 18.84 8.90
N PRO A 22 13.74 20.06 9.50
CA PRO A 22 12.67 20.54 10.38
C PRO A 22 11.39 20.87 9.59
N GLU A 23 10.24 20.57 10.20
CA GLU A 23 8.91 20.99 9.73
C GLU A 23 8.75 22.49 9.97
N ASN A 24 8.67 23.33 8.92
CA ASN A 24 7.86 24.55 8.91
C ASN A 24 7.67 25.12 7.49
N ASN A 25 6.47 25.67 7.26
CA ASN A 25 5.90 26.32 6.07
C ASN A 25 5.56 25.40 4.87
N LEU A 26 4.26 25.09 4.75
CA LEU A 26 3.65 24.38 3.63
C LEU A 26 3.42 25.36 2.47
N GLU A 27 4.41 25.48 1.60
CA GLU A 27 4.14 25.72 0.18
C GLU A 27 4.49 24.42 -0.56
N PHE A 28 3.47 23.82 -1.19
CA PHE A 28 3.60 22.62 -2.00
C PHE A 28 4.23 22.98 -3.34
N VAL A 29 5.56 23.05 -3.38
CA VAL A 29 6.24 23.13 -4.67
C VAL A 29 6.41 21.71 -5.19
N LEU A 30 5.38 21.21 -5.89
CA LEU A 30 5.60 20.11 -6.83
C LEU A 30 6.67 20.56 -7.83
N ASN A 31 7.61 19.68 -8.16
CA ASN A 31 8.51 19.93 -9.28
C ASN A 31 7.66 20.38 -10.50
N PRO A 32 7.99 21.48 -11.20
CA PRO A 32 7.21 21.96 -12.34
C PRO A 32 6.88 20.87 -13.36
N ASN A 33 7.81 19.93 -13.57
CA ASN A 33 7.60 18.78 -14.44
C ASN A 33 6.56 17.79 -13.86
N ASN A 34 6.57 17.55 -12.56
CA ASN A 34 5.59 16.71 -11.88
C ASN A 34 4.20 17.36 -11.91
N LYS A 35 4.11 18.68 -11.75
CA LYS A 35 2.85 19.42 -11.80
C LYS A 35 2.18 19.30 -13.18
N LEU A 36 2.94 19.48 -14.26
CA LEU A 36 2.41 19.29 -15.62
C LEU A 36 1.92 17.87 -15.87
N THR A 37 2.65 16.86 -15.38
CA THR A 37 2.21 15.46 -15.49
C THR A 37 0.99 15.16 -14.61
N GLU A 38 0.90 15.76 -13.43
CA GLU A 38 -0.24 15.58 -12.53
C GLU A 38 -1.50 16.21 -13.10
N ASP A 39 -1.42 17.45 -13.59
CA ASP A 39 -2.54 18.16 -14.24
C ASP A 39 -3.00 17.39 -15.50
N ALA A 40 -2.09 16.73 -16.22
CA ALA A 40 -2.43 15.93 -17.40
C ALA A 40 -3.27 14.68 -17.06
N PHE A 41 -2.99 14.02 -15.93
CA PHE A 41 -3.79 12.87 -15.49
C PHE A 41 -5.06 13.30 -14.75
N TYR A 42 -4.89 14.14 -13.74
CA TYR A 42 -5.90 14.39 -12.74
C TYR A 42 -6.64 15.71 -12.94
N GLY A 43 -6.29 16.51 -13.94
CA GLY A 43 -6.88 17.83 -14.16
C GLY A 43 -6.28 18.89 -13.22
N PRO A 44 -6.24 20.16 -13.66
CA PRO A 44 -5.64 21.23 -12.88
C PRO A 44 -6.52 21.68 -11.71
N GLY A 45 -5.89 22.25 -10.68
CA GLY A 45 -6.57 23.06 -9.66
C GLY A 45 -6.82 22.41 -8.30
N CYS A 46 -6.50 21.13 -8.11
CA CYS A 46 -6.67 20.43 -6.83
C CYS A 46 -5.37 20.34 -6.01
N GLY A 47 -4.22 20.58 -6.64
CA GLY A 47 -2.90 20.42 -6.03
C GLY A 47 -2.53 18.94 -5.80
N GLY A 48 -1.29 18.75 -5.35
CA GLY A 48 -0.73 17.42 -5.09
C GLY A 48 -1.26 16.77 -3.82
N ASN A 49 -0.79 15.54 -3.57
CA ASN A 49 -1.22 14.76 -2.41
C ASN A 49 -0.94 15.49 -1.07
N PRO A 50 -1.97 15.80 -0.26
CA PRO A 50 -1.82 16.56 0.98
C PRO A 50 -1.07 15.78 2.08
N PHE A 51 -1.00 14.45 1.96
CA PHE A 51 -0.31 13.56 2.87
C PHE A 51 1.11 13.20 2.41
N ARG A 52 1.59 13.70 1.27
CA ARG A 52 2.87 13.33 0.65
C ARG A 52 4.02 13.22 1.64
N ARG A 53 4.26 14.24 2.48
CA ARG A 53 5.35 14.24 3.47
C ARG A 53 5.21 13.11 4.52
N ARG A 54 3.98 12.84 4.97
CA ARG A 54 3.70 11.75 5.93
C ARG A 54 3.88 10.38 5.28
N LEU A 55 3.43 10.22 4.04
CA LEU A 55 3.61 9.01 3.26
C LEU A 55 5.09 8.75 2.96
N GLN A 56 5.86 9.79 2.60
CA GLN A 56 7.31 9.71 2.49
C GLN A 56 7.97 9.25 3.79
N LYS A 57 7.56 9.82 4.94
CA LYS A 57 8.06 9.40 6.26
C LYS A 57 7.74 7.94 6.54
N LEU A 58 6.53 7.49 6.25
CA LEU A 58 6.13 6.08 6.33
C LEU A 58 7.01 5.18 5.47
N LEU A 59 7.18 5.50 4.18
CA LEU A 59 7.98 4.70 3.26
C LEU A 59 9.45 4.62 3.69
N ARG A 60 10.05 5.73 4.13
CA ARG A 60 11.41 5.73 4.69
C ARG A 60 11.50 4.89 5.96
N ASN A 61 10.49 4.92 6.83
CA ASN A 61 10.46 4.08 8.03
C ASN A 61 10.32 2.59 7.68
N TRP A 62 9.48 2.24 6.71
CA TRP A 62 9.41 0.88 6.17
C TRP A 62 10.77 0.40 5.67
N MET A 63 11.42 1.20 4.82
CA MET A 63 12.74 0.86 4.30
C MET A 63 13.77 0.66 5.42
N LYS A 64 13.73 1.47 6.47
CA LYS A 64 14.58 1.32 7.66
C LYS A 64 14.25 0.06 8.46
N LEU A 65 12.97 -0.22 8.68
CA LEU A 65 12.49 -1.41 9.39
C LEU A 65 13.02 -2.69 8.72
N MET A 66 13.12 -2.65 7.39
CA MET A 66 13.51 -3.77 6.56
C MET A 66 14.97 -3.71 6.08
N ALA A 67 15.75 -2.69 6.44
CA ALA A 67 17.11 -2.48 5.91
C ALA A 67 18.09 -3.62 6.25
N ASN A 68 17.88 -4.29 7.38
CA ASN A 68 18.74 -5.40 7.85
C ASN A 68 18.24 -6.78 7.40
N SER A 69 17.22 -6.80 6.54
CA SER A 69 16.55 -8.01 6.11
C SER A 69 16.56 -8.04 4.58
N ASN A 70 16.95 -9.18 3.99
CA ASN A 70 16.95 -9.36 2.54
C ASN A 70 15.52 -9.62 2.04
N LEU A 71 14.58 -8.74 2.37
CA LEU A 71 13.16 -8.93 2.05
C LEU A 71 12.87 -8.42 0.66
N GLU A 72 12.13 -9.25 -0.07
CA GLU A 72 11.65 -8.93 -1.39
C GLU A 72 10.27 -8.27 -1.25
N TYR A 73 10.23 -6.98 -1.52
CA TYR A 73 8.99 -6.24 -1.65
C TYR A 73 9.04 -5.32 -2.87
N PHE A 74 7.86 -4.90 -3.32
CA PHE A 74 7.71 -3.88 -4.35
C PHE A 74 6.42 -3.08 -4.12
N LEU A 75 6.35 -1.87 -4.68
CA LEU A 75 5.11 -1.08 -4.70
C LEU A 75 4.03 -1.85 -5.48
N CYS A 76 2.80 -1.91 -4.97
CA CYS A 76 1.67 -2.48 -5.72
C CYS A 76 0.44 -1.58 -5.66
N TYR A 77 -0.69 -2.01 -6.24
CA TYR A 77 -1.98 -1.31 -6.20
C TYR A 77 -1.89 0.23 -6.45
N GLY A 78 -2.43 1.06 -5.56
CA GLY A 78 -2.53 2.51 -5.75
C GLY A 78 -1.17 3.19 -5.78
N SER A 79 -0.22 2.68 -4.99
CA SER A 79 1.17 3.18 -4.99
C SER A 79 1.91 2.89 -6.29
N LEU A 80 1.75 1.69 -6.85
CA LEU A 80 2.33 1.37 -8.15
C LEU A 80 1.68 2.17 -9.28
N MET A 81 0.37 2.45 -9.17
CA MET A 81 -0.35 3.31 -10.11
C MET A 81 0.16 4.76 -10.07
N GLY A 82 0.38 5.31 -8.87
CA GLY A 82 1.01 6.62 -8.71
C GLY A 82 2.42 6.67 -9.31
N TYR A 83 3.22 5.63 -9.06
CA TYR A 83 4.52 5.47 -9.74
C TYR A 83 4.37 5.46 -11.25
N GLN A 84 3.41 4.72 -11.81
CA GLN A 84 3.25 4.61 -13.25
C GLN A 84 2.84 5.93 -13.91
N ARG A 85 1.94 6.69 -13.27
CA ARG A 85 1.39 7.93 -13.84
C ARG A 85 2.31 9.14 -13.67
N THR A 86 2.65 9.47 -12.42
CA THR A 86 3.29 10.75 -12.07
C THR A 86 4.60 10.57 -11.31
N LYS A 87 5.02 9.33 -11.06
CA LYS A 87 6.16 9.01 -10.18
C LYS A 87 5.97 9.52 -8.75
N ASP A 88 4.73 9.76 -8.34
CA ASP A 88 4.35 10.33 -7.03
C ASP A 88 3.04 9.70 -6.52
N PHE A 89 2.64 10.02 -5.29
CA PHE A 89 1.37 9.54 -4.75
C PHE A 89 0.19 10.08 -5.56
N ILE A 90 -0.87 9.27 -5.69
CA ILE A 90 -2.13 9.71 -6.27
C ILE A 90 -2.68 10.86 -5.41
N PRO A 91 -3.08 12.02 -5.97
CA PRO A 91 -3.41 13.22 -5.19
C PRO A 91 -4.49 13.05 -4.12
N TYR A 92 -5.49 12.20 -4.38
CA TYR A 92 -6.60 11.93 -3.46
C TYR A 92 -6.39 10.71 -2.56
N ASP A 93 -5.21 10.10 -2.59
CA ASP A 93 -4.92 8.87 -1.84
C ASP A 93 -4.26 9.16 -0.48
N HIS A 94 -4.31 8.21 0.44
CA HIS A 94 -3.95 8.47 1.85
C HIS A 94 -3.06 7.40 2.49
N ASP A 95 -2.73 6.36 1.75
CA ASP A 95 -1.93 5.22 2.18
C ASP A 95 -0.89 4.83 1.13
N ILE A 96 -0.14 3.77 1.43
CA ILE A 96 0.85 3.17 0.55
C ILE A 96 0.56 1.68 0.48
N ASP A 97 0.62 1.11 -0.71
CA ASP A 97 0.45 -0.31 -0.94
C ASP A 97 1.80 -0.94 -1.30
N ILE A 98 2.18 -1.98 -0.57
CA ILE A 98 3.33 -2.81 -0.90
C ILE A 98 2.98 -4.29 -0.90
N CYS A 99 3.67 -5.02 -1.76
CA CYS A 99 3.55 -6.46 -1.87
C CYS A 99 4.86 -7.07 -1.35
N LEU A 100 4.76 -7.86 -0.29
CA LEU A 100 5.86 -8.55 0.40
C LEU A 100 5.83 -10.04 0.01
N ASN A 101 6.99 -10.63 -0.25
CA ASN A 101 7.07 -12.06 -0.52
C ASN A 101 6.60 -12.84 0.72
N GLU A 102 5.71 -13.81 0.55
CA GLU A 102 5.16 -14.61 1.66
C GLU A 102 6.27 -15.24 2.52
N LYS A 103 7.38 -15.66 1.89
CA LYS A 103 8.55 -16.23 2.59
C LYS A 103 9.16 -15.27 3.64
N ASP A 104 8.96 -13.97 3.44
CA ASP A 104 9.54 -12.88 4.23
C ASP A 104 8.59 -12.39 5.33
N PHE A 105 7.31 -12.77 5.29
CA PHE A 105 6.31 -12.37 6.27
C PHE A 105 6.66 -12.73 7.72
N PRO A 106 7.27 -13.89 8.04
CA PRO A 106 7.70 -14.20 9.41
C PRO A 106 8.65 -13.15 10.01
N SER A 107 9.45 -12.46 9.19
CA SER A 107 10.34 -11.38 9.65
C SER A 107 9.55 -10.14 10.06
N LEU A 108 8.44 -9.84 9.37
CA LEU A 108 7.54 -8.74 9.70
C LEU A 108 6.73 -9.02 10.97
N ILE A 109 6.30 -10.27 11.21
CA ILE A 109 5.59 -10.65 12.44
C ILE A 109 6.42 -10.34 13.70
N LYS A 110 7.74 -10.55 13.64
CA LYS A 110 8.67 -10.24 14.74
C LYS A 110 8.78 -8.73 15.03
N LYS A 111 8.23 -7.87 14.17
CA LYS A 111 8.19 -6.41 14.32
C LYS A 111 6.83 -5.89 14.77
N GLU A 112 5.86 -6.76 15.05
CA GLU A 112 4.55 -6.31 15.53
C GLU A 112 4.67 -5.48 16.81
N SER A 113 3.97 -4.35 16.83
CA SER A 113 3.88 -3.48 17.98
C SER A 113 3.00 -4.12 19.06
N GLN A 114 3.44 -4.01 20.31
CA GLN A 114 2.63 -4.42 21.45
C GLN A 114 1.46 -3.46 21.60
N ARG A 115 0.28 -4.01 21.90
CA ARG A 115 -0.91 -3.24 22.25
C ARG A 115 -0.93 -2.98 23.76
N PRO A 116 -1.53 -1.87 24.24
CA PRO A 116 -2.28 -0.87 23.48
C PRO A 116 -1.41 0.07 22.65
N ILE A 117 -1.92 0.53 21.51
CA ILE A 117 -1.20 1.44 20.59
C ILE A 117 -1.80 2.83 20.65
N ASN A 118 -0.94 3.80 20.99
CA ASN A 118 -1.27 5.21 20.88
C ASN A 118 -0.97 5.74 19.47
N VAL A 119 -1.95 5.72 18.58
CA VAL A 119 -1.78 6.23 17.19
C VAL A 119 -1.44 7.73 17.12
N ARG A 120 -1.52 8.48 18.23
CA ARG A 120 -1.20 9.91 18.28
C ARG A 120 0.25 10.19 18.71
N ASP A 121 1.03 9.18 19.06
CA ASP A 121 2.43 9.33 19.46
C ASP A 121 3.38 9.72 18.33
N LYS A 122 2.86 9.81 17.08
CA LYS A 122 3.60 10.15 15.86
C LYS A 122 4.71 9.15 15.52
N LEU A 123 4.65 7.93 16.08
CA LEU A 123 5.53 6.81 15.77
C LEU A 123 4.84 5.82 14.82
N PRO A 124 5.62 5.10 13.99
CA PRO A 124 5.09 4.03 13.19
C PRO A 124 4.81 2.78 14.05
N HIS A 125 3.63 2.20 13.89
CA HIS A 125 3.24 0.96 14.58
C HIS A 125 2.90 -0.14 13.58
N THR A 126 3.53 -1.31 13.71
CA THR A 126 3.27 -2.46 12.84
C THR A 126 2.19 -3.33 13.45
N ILE A 127 1.13 -3.58 12.69
CA ILE A 127 0.03 -4.47 13.06
C ILE A 127 -0.04 -5.64 12.11
N ILE A 128 -0.19 -6.85 12.66
CA ILE A 128 -0.41 -8.07 11.89
C ILE A 128 -1.90 -8.41 11.90
N ALA A 129 -2.48 -8.71 10.74
CA ALA A 129 -3.84 -9.22 10.66
C ALA A 129 -3.90 -10.62 11.29
N ARG A 130 -4.62 -10.76 12.40
CA ARG A 130 -4.78 -12.03 13.12
C ARG A 130 -5.97 -12.81 12.54
N SER A 131 -5.69 -13.54 11.46
CA SER A 131 -6.56 -14.53 10.77
C SER A 131 -7.83 -14.01 10.11
N PHE A 132 -8.00 -14.38 8.83
CA PHE A 132 -9.16 -14.12 7.99
C PHE A 132 -10.42 -14.89 8.43
N VAL A 133 -10.27 -15.86 9.33
CA VAL A 133 -11.33 -16.79 9.73
C VAL A 133 -12.28 -16.10 10.71
N ASN A 134 -13.53 -15.93 10.27
CA ASN A 134 -14.64 -15.26 10.98
C ASN A 134 -14.58 -13.73 11.04
N GLY A 135 -13.66 -13.08 10.32
CA GLY A 135 -13.64 -11.62 10.20
C GLY A 135 -13.38 -10.84 11.49
N LYS A 136 -12.89 -11.51 12.53
CA LYS A 136 -12.53 -10.91 13.83
C LYS A 136 -11.31 -10.00 13.68
N ARG A 137 -11.33 -8.86 14.37
CA ARG A 137 -10.27 -7.83 14.33
C ARG A 137 -9.84 -7.51 15.75
N LEU A 138 -8.59 -7.09 15.93
CA LEU A 138 -8.16 -6.45 17.18
C LEU A 138 -8.09 -4.94 16.95
N ASN A 139 -8.77 -4.17 17.78
CA ASN A 139 -8.61 -2.72 17.80
C ASN A 139 -7.23 -2.33 18.39
N CYS A 140 -6.93 -1.04 18.50
CA CYS A 140 -5.64 -0.57 18.98
C CYS A 140 -5.42 -0.86 20.47
N GLU A 141 -6.47 -1.09 21.25
CA GLU A 141 -6.41 -1.53 22.65
C GLU A 141 -6.18 -3.06 22.79
N GLY A 142 -6.27 -3.82 21.69
CA GLY A 142 -6.16 -5.28 21.71
C GLY A 142 -7.47 -5.98 22.06
N VAL A 143 -8.59 -5.27 21.94
CA VAL A 143 -9.93 -5.82 22.12
C VAL A 143 -10.47 -6.35 20.79
N LEU A 144 -11.13 -7.52 20.83
CA LEU A 144 -11.80 -8.08 19.66
C LEU A 144 -13.00 -7.22 19.26
N VAL A 145 -13.08 -6.88 17.98
CA VAL A 145 -14.16 -6.07 17.39
C VAL A 145 -14.63 -6.67 16.05
N ASP A 146 -15.92 -6.50 15.75
CA ASP A 146 -16.53 -7.07 14.53
C ASP A 146 -16.48 -6.11 13.33
N THR A 147 -16.19 -4.83 13.56
CA THR A 147 -16.14 -3.78 12.53
C THR A 147 -14.82 -3.02 12.56
N LYS A 148 -14.53 -2.23 11.52
CA LYS A 148 -13.35 -1.36 11.49
C LYS A 148 -13.60 -0.18 12.44
N MET A 149 -13.20 -0.32 13.71
CA MET A 149 -13.32 0.75 14.71
C MET A 149 -12.20 1.77 14.62
N ASP A 150 -10.98 1.30 14.34
CA ASP A 150 -9.77 2.12 14.30
C ASP A 150 -8.76 1.59 13.27
N PRO A 151 -7.61 2.25 13.08
CA PRO A 151 -6.61 1.82 12.10
C PRO A 151 -6.03 0.42 12.35
N CYS A 152 -6.03 -0.07 13.59
CA CYS A 152 -5.52 -1.39 13.98
C CYS A 152 -6.51 -2.53 13.63
N SER A 153 -7.80 -2.19 13.46
CA SER A 153 -8.91 -3.11 13.25
C SER A 153 -8.95 -3.71 11.82
N ILE A 154 -7.89 -4.43 11.41
CA ILE A 154 -7.74 -5.02 10.06
C ILE A 154 -8.04 -6.54 10.04
N VAL A 155 -8.60 -7.00 8.92
CA VAL A 155 -8.68 -8.44 8.52
C VAL A 155 -7.85 -8.71 7.27
N SER A 156 -7.73 -7.67 6.44
CA SER A 156 -6.83 -7.53 5.31
C SER A 156 -6.41 -6.05 5.27
N PRO A 157 -5.25 -5.74 4.71
CA PRO A 157 -4.21 -6.65 4.19
C PRO A 157 -3.51 -7.46 5.32
N ALA A 158 -2.46 -8.23 5.00
CA ALA A 158 -1.81 -9.13 5.96
C ALA A 158 -1.12 -8.39 7.12
N ALA A 159 -0.65 -7.17 6.88
CA ALA A 159 -0.16 -6.28 7.90
C ALA A 159 -0.38 -4.81 7.52
N ARG A 160 -0.37 -3.93 8.53
CA ARG A 160 -0.46 -2.49 8.36
C ARG A 160 0.60 -1.77 9.20
N ILE A 161 1.31 -0.81 8.61
CA ILE A 161 2.21 0.09 9.35
C ILE A 161 1.51 1.44 9.49
N ILE A 162 1.07 1.76 10.69
CA ILE A 162 0.22 2.92 10.99
C ILE A 162 1.11 4.09 11.39
N LEU A 163 0.84 5.29 10.86
CA LEU A 163 1.39 6.55 11.35
C LEU A 163 0.27 7.58 11.47
N GLY A 164 -0.19 7.81 12.70
CA GLY A 164 -1.37 8.64 12.91
C GLY A 164 -2.68 7.87 12.69
N GLN A 165 -3.77 8.62 12.57
CA GLN A 165 -5.11 8.04 12.44
C GLN A 165 -5.48 7.63 11.00
N TYR A 166 -4.83 8.21 9.99
CA TYR A 166 -5.31 8.12 8.60
C TYR A 166 -4.25 7.64 7.61
N ASN A 167 -2.96 7.72 7.93
CA ASN A 167 -1.91 7.35 7.00
C ASN A 167 -1.27 6.03 7.42
N PHE A 168 -1.12 5.12 6.47
CA PHE A 168 -0.57 3.81 6.74
C PHE A 168 0.08 3.20 5.50
N ILE A 169 0.86 2.14 5.71
CA ILE A 169 1.30 1.23 4.66
C ILE A 169 0.50 -0.06 4.80
N ASP A 170 -0.16 -0.47 3.73
CA ASP A 170 -0.83 -1.75 3.58
C ASP A 170 0.14 -2.78 2.97
N VAL A 171 0.30 -3.91 3.66
CA VAL A 171 1.22 -4.98 3.29
C VAL A 171 0.45 -6.19 2.81
N TYR A 172 0.40 -6.35 1.49
CA TYR A 172 -0.14 -7.52 0.82
C TYR A 172 0.93 -8.60 0.69
N LEU A 173 0.52 -9.86 0.67
CA LEU A 173 1.43 -10.98 0.45
C LEU A 173 1.34 -11.46 -0.98
N TYR A 174 2.49 -11.76 -1.57
CA TYR A 174 2.57 -12.48 -2.83
C TYR A 174 3.39 -13.75 -2.68
N LYS A 175 3.04 -14.76 -3.46
CA LYS A 175 3.83 -15.96 -3.68
C LYS A 175 4.17 -16.03 -5.17
N THR A 176 5.32 -16.55 -5.51
CA THR A 176 5.62 -16.85 -6.92
C THR A 176 4.59 -17.83 -7.48
N GLY A 177 3.99 -17.48 -8.62
CA GLY A 177 2.84 -18.17 -9.23
C GLY A 177 1.44 -17.74 -8.75
N HIS A 178 1.31 -17.13 -7.55
CA HIS A 178 0.01 -16.70 -6.99
C HIS A 178 0.16 -15.48 -6.06
N VAL A 179 -0.54 -14.37 -6.31
CA VAL A 179 -0.74 -13.36 -5.26
C VAL A 179 -1.99 -13.74 -4.47
N TYR A 180 -1.84 -13.85 -3.15
CA TYR A 180 -2.99 -14.00 -2.28
C TYR A 180 -3.67 -12.63 -2.14
N ASN A 181 -4.66 -12.39 -3.00
CA ASN A 181 -5.62 -11.33 -2.79
C ASN A 181 -6.87 -11.95 -2.13
N PRO A 182 -7.43 -11.38 -1.05
CA PRO A 182 -8.74 -11.77 -0.54
C PRO A 182 -9.90 -11.62 -1.56
N TYR A 183 -9.65 -11.10 -2.77
CA TYR A 183 -10.61 -11.02 -3.88
C TYR A 183 -9.92 -11.25 -5.24
N PRO A 184 -10.56 -12.00 -6.16
CA PRO A 184 -10.13 -13.35 -6.59
C PRO A 184 -8.60 -13.54 -6.72
N GLU A 185 -8.11 -14.77 -6.53
CA GLU A 185 -6.69 -15.11 -6.72
C GLU A 185 -6.15 -14.60 -8.07
N LEU A 186 -5.37 -13.52 -8.02
CA LEU A 186 -4.71 -12.99 -9.21
C LEU A 186 -3.39 -13.75 -9.37
N GLN A 187 -3.27 -14.47 -10.48
CA GLN A 187 -2.04 -15.17 -10.84
C GLN A 187 -1.09 -14.22 -11.57
N PHE A 188 0.16 -14.26 -11.14
CA PHE A 188 1.24 -13.45 -11.69
C PHE A 188 2.39 -14.34 -12.13
N ASP A 189 2.93 -14.03 -13.29
CA ASP A 189 4.13 -14.64 -13.81
C ASP A 189 5.34 -14.02 -13.10
N GLU A 190 6.31 -14.84 -12.74
CA GLU A 190 7.53 -14.35 -12.08
C GLU A 190 8.23 -13.24 -12.88
N ARG A 191 8.14 -13.28 -14.22
CA ARG A 191 8.72 -12.29 -15.13
C ARG A 191 8.08 -10.91 -15.01
N GLU A 192 6.88 -10.80 -14.44
CA GLU A 192 6.21 -9.52 -14.18
C GLU A 192 6.73 -8.85 -12.90
N ILE A 193 7.30 -9.64 -11.98
CA ILE A 193 7.84 -9.18 -10.70
C ILE A 193 9.36 -9.02 -10.79
N TYR A 194 10.05 -10.03 -11.33
CA TYR A 194 11.50 -10.14 -11.32
C TYR A 194 12.16 -9.73 -12.66
N PRO A 195 13.37 -9.14 -12.61
CA PRO A 195 14.05 -8.70 -11.39
C PRO A 195 13.32 -7.50 -10.76
N ILE A 196 13.19 -7.49 -9.43
CA ILE A 196 12.70 -6.31 -8.71
C ILE A 196 13.76 -5.21 -8.87
N ARG A 197 13.34 -4.04 -9.37
CA ARG A 197 14.24 -2.93 -9.72
C ARG A 197 14.14 -1.80 -8.72
N SER A 198 15.20 -1.01 -8.63
CA SER A 198 15.12 0.28 -7.95
C SER A 198 14.33 1.27 -8.82
N CYS A 199 13.44 2.05 -8.21
CA CYS A 199 12.64 3.07 -8.87
C CYS A 199 12.53 4.33 -7.99
N SER A 200 12.38 5.50 -8.60
CA SER A 200 12.09 6.75 -7.88
C SER A 200 10.58 6.93 -7.77
N PHE A 201 10.08 7.02 -6.54
CA PHE A 201 8.68 7.25 -6.22
C PHE A 201 8.58 8.28 -5.10
N ALA A 202 7.91 9.40 -5.37
CA ALA A 202 7.81 10.55 -4.47
C ALA A 202 9.19 10.95 -3.89
N ASP A 203 10.20 11.13 -4.76
CA ASP A 203 11.59 11.45 -4.40
C ASP A 203 12.28 10.44 -3.46
N ILE A 204 11.79 9.20 -3.40
CA ILE A 204 12.36 8.10 -2.63
C ILE A 204 12.76 6.99 -3.59
N ILE A 205 14.02 6.56 -3.51
CA ILE A 205 14.48 5.35 -4.20
C ILE A 205 13.94 4.13 -3.45
N THR A 206 12.97 3.45 -4.04
CA THR A 206 12.31 2.26 -3.50
C THR A 206 12.35 1.11 -4.52
N ARG A 207 11.53 0.09 -4.34
CA ARG A 207 11.47 -1.12 -5.17
C ARG A 207 10.18 -1.18 -5.99
N CYS A 208 10.34 -1.44 -7.29
CA CYS A 208 9.26 -1.64 -8.25
C CYS A 208 9.42 -3.00 -8.95
N PRO A 209 8.30 -3.60 -9.42
CA PRO A 209 8.33 -4.83 -10.17
C PRO A 209 8.91 -4.60 -11.58
N SER A 210 9.36 -5.67 -12.24
CA SER A 210 9.94 -5.60 -13.59
C SER A 210 8.95 -5.11 -14.65
N ASN A 211 7.66 -5.42 -14.51
CA ASN A 211 6.60 -5.00 -15.44
C ASN A 211 5.39 -4.42 -14.67
N SER A 212 5.47 -3.13 -14.36
CA SER A 212 4.42 -2.42 -13.61
C SER A 212 3.09 -2.38 -14.36
N ASP A 213 3.13 -2.14 -15.68
CA ASP A 213 1.94 -2.08 -16.54
C ASP A 213 1.13 -3.38 -16.51
N SER A 214 1.81 -4.52 -16.66
CA SER A 214 1.13 -5.82 -16.67
C SER A 214 0.42 -6.10 -15.35
N LEU A 215 1.08 -5.81 -14.22
CA LEU A 215 0.47 -5.96 -12.90
C LEU A 215 -0.72 -5.03 -12.70
N LEU A 216 -0.59 -3.75 -13.06
CA LEU A 216 -1.67 -2.76 -12.93
C LEU A 216 -2.88 -3.11 -13.80
N ARG A 217 -2.67 -3.58 -15.03
CA ARG A 217 -3.76 -4.04 -15.91
C ARG A 217 -4.48 -5.27 -15.36
N LYS A 218 -3.79 -6.15 -14.62
CA LYS A 218 -4.43 -7.25 -13.88
C LYS A 218 -5.20 -6.78 -12.65
N PHE A 219 -4.69 -5.79 -11.92
CA PHE A 219 -5.36 -5.25 -10.73
C PHE A 219 -6.63 -4.44 -11.07
N TYR A 220 -6.56 -3.62 -12.13
CA TYR A 220 -7.56 -2.58 -12.39
C TYR A 220 -8.18 -2.61 -13.80
N GLY A 221 -7.70 -3.48 -14.69
CA GLY A 221 -8.14 -3.56 -16.08
C GLY A 221 -7.29 -2.74 -17.04
N LEU A 222 -7.50 -2.93 -18.35
CA LEU A 222 -6.64 -2.40 -19.41
C LEU A 222 -6.54 -0.86 -19.35
N GLU A 223 -7.64 -0.13 -19.28
CA GLU A 223 -7.63 1.34 -19.40
C GLU A 223 -7.29 2.08 -18.10
N SER A 224 -7.00 1.34 -17.05
CA SER A 224 -6.87 1.89 -15.70
C SER A 224 -5.64 2.77 -15.53
N ILE A 225 -4.59 2.57 -16.31
CA ILE A 225 -3.38 3.39 -16.20
C ILE A 225 -3.66 4.79 -16.74
N GLU A 226 -4.34 4.86 -17.88
CA GLU A 226 -4.63 6.08 -18.61
C GLU A 226 -5.84 6.84 -18.02
N LYS A 227 -6.81 6.14 -17.40
CA LYS A 227 -8.04 6.74 -16.87
C LYS A 227 -8.08 6.73 -15.34
N PRO A 228 -7.86 7.85 -14.64
CA PRO A 228 -8.01 7.92 -13.19
C PRO A 228 -9.46 7.80 -12.75
N HIS A 229 -9.68 7.28 -11.54
CA HIS A 229 -11.02 7.14 -10.95
C HIS A 229 -11.61 8.48 -10.51
N HIS A 230 -10.77 9.49 -10.26
CA HIS A 230 -11.20 10.85 -9.95
C HIS A 230 -10.35 11.85 -10.73
N ILE A 231 -10.98 12.94 -11.15
CA ILE A 231 -10.34 14.11 -11.76
C ILE A 231 -10.76 15.37 -11.00
N CYS A 232 -9.94 16.39 -11.09
CA CYS A 232 -10.17 17.69 -10.50
C CYS A 232 -11.15 18.48 -11.36
N ILE A 233 -12.23 18.92 -10.72
CA ILE A 233 -13.21 19.85 -11.29
C ILE A 233 -13.43 20.94 -10.24
N ASN A 234 -13.13 22.19 -10.59
CA ASN A 234 -13.31 23.35 -9.71
C ASN A 234 -12.66 23.20 -8.33
N GLY A 235 -11.43 22.66 -8.28
CA GLY A 235 -10.67 22.46 -7.04
C GLY A 235 -11.15 21.28 -6.17
N GLN A 236 -12.01 20.40 -6.69
CA GLN A 236 -12.45 19.20 -6.00
C GLN A 236 -12.28 17.95 -6.87
N PHE A 237 -11.82 16.86 -6.26
CA PHE A 237 -11.75 15.56 -6.93
C PHE A 237 -13.15 14.95 -7.06
N VAL A 238 -13.61 14.78 -8.30
CA VAL A 238 -14.89 14.20 -8.68
C VAL A 238 -14.65 12.88 -9.42
N ALA A 239 -15.47 11.86 -9.15
CA ALA A 239 -15.34 10.57 -9.80
C ALA A 239 -15.63 10.66 -11.32
N THR A 240 -14.83 9.98 -12.13
CA THR A 240 -14.90 10.02 -13.62
C THR A 240 -15.98 9.12 -14.24
N GLY A 241 -16.41 8.07 -13.53
CA GLY A 241 -17.35 7.03 -14.02
C GLY A 241 -16.64 5.95 -14.85
N THR A 242 -16.87 4.65 -14.62
CA THR A 242 -18.15 3.94 -14.69
C THR A 242 -18.53 3.22 -13.37
N ASN A 243 -19.84 3.14 -13.09
CA ASN A 243 -20.50 2.24 -12.12
C ASN A 243 -20.65 2.63 -10.63
N VAL A 244 -21.09 3.85 -10.32
CA VAL A 244 -21.74 4.10 -9.00
C VAL A 244 -23.18 3.55 -8.97
N THR A 245 -23.88 3.52 -10.10
CA THR A 245 -25.26 3.01 -10.23
C THR A 245 -25.33 1.52 -10.58
N GLU A 246 -24.52 1.01 -11.51
CA GLU A 246 -24.53 -0.42 -11.87
C GLU A 246 -23.98 -1.32 -10.76
N ARG A 247 -22.93 -0.92 -10.02
CA ARG A 247 -22.47 -1.71 -8.86
C ARG A 247 -23.46 -1.67 -7.71
N LYS A 248 -24.20 -0.56 -7.52
CA LYS A 248 -25.30 -0.50 -6.56
C LYS A 248 -26.46 -1.40 -6.99
N LEU A 249 -26.86 -1.39 -8.26
CA LEU A 249 -27.90 -2.26 -8.80
C LEU A 249 -27.49 -3.74 -8.72
N ASP A 250 -26.27 -4.08 -9.11
CA ASP A 250 -25.78 -5.46 -9.08
C ASP A 250 -25.61 -5.97 -7.64
N TRP A 251 -25.16 -5.11 -6.70
CA TRP A 251 -25.17 -5.41 -5.27
C TRP A 251 -26.60 -5.56 -4.71
N LEU A 252 -27.54 -4.69 -5.09
CA LEU A 252 -28.94 -4.75 -4.65
C LEU A 252 -29.64 -6.03 -5.19
N VAL A 253 -29.40 -6.36 -6.45
CA VAL A 253 -29.91 -7.58 -7.12
C VAL A 253 -29.33 -8.83 -6.46
N LYS A 254 -28.01 -8.85 -6.18
CA LYS A 254 -27.36 -9.96 -5.44
C LYS A 254 -27.91 -10.10 -4.01
N LYS A 255 -28.21 -8.99 -3.33
CA LYS A 255 -28.82 -8.98 -1.98
C LYS A 255 -30.26 -9.50 -2.00
N ILE A 256 -31.08 -9.08 -2.97
CA ILE A 256 -32.46 -9.56 -3.14
C ILE A 256 -32.49 -11.06 -3.47
N LYS A 257 -31.61 -11.55 -4.36
CA LYS A 257 -31.47 -12.98 -4.68
C LYS A 257 -31.10 -13.80 -3.44
N ARG A 258 -30.16 -13.32 -2.60
CA ARG A 258 -29.78 -13.98 -1.33
C ARG A 258 -30.95 -14.05 -0.34
N PHE A 259 -31.71 -12.97 -0.21
CA PHE A 259 -32.91 -12.94 0.66
C PHE A 259 -34.00 -13.93 0.20
N LYS A 260 -34.28 -13.99 -1.09
CA LYS A 260 -35.26 -14.94 -1.66
C LYS A 260 -34.84 -16.40 -1.47
N ASN A 261 -33.55 -16.71 -1.66
CA ASN A 261 -33.03 -18.05 -1.45
C ASN A 261 -33.02 -18.49 0.02
N LYS A 262 -32.79 -17.56 0.95
CA LYS A 262 -32.89 -17.82 2.40
C LYS A 262 -34.31 -18.19 2.81
N ARG A 263 -35.32 -17.42 2.40
CA ARG A 263 -36.74 -17.73 2.64
C ARG A 263 -37.18 -19.06 2.03
N LYS A 264 -36.65 -19.43 0.86
CA LYS A 264 -36.98 -20.69 0.20
C LYS A 264 -36.38 -21.90 0.93
N ARG A 265 -35.19 -21.75 1.54
CA ARG A 265 -34.59 -22.78 2.39
C ARG A 265 -35.33 -22.94 3.72
N GLU A 266 -35.76 -21.84 4.34
CA GLU A 266 -36.51 -21.87 5.59
C GLU A 266 -37.91 -22.51 5.43
N LYS A 267 -38.57 -22.34 4.28
CA LYS A 267 -39.85 -23.01 3.96
C LYS A 267 -39.75 -24.49 3.58
N ASN A 268 -38.55 -24.98 3.23
CA ASN A 268 -38.32 -26.39 2.91
C ASN A 268 -37.80 -27.19 4.11
N LEU A 269 -37.60 -26.51 5.25
CA LEU A 269 -37.17 -27.06 6.54
C LEU A 269 -38.29 -27.03 7.59
N SER A 270 -39.50 -26.61 7.19
CA SER A 270 -40.75 -26.62 7.95
C SER A 270 -41.73 -27.58 7.28
#